data_AF-A0ABD5W5P0-F1
#
_entry.id   AF-A0ABD5W5P0-F1
#
_cell.length_a   1.000
_cell.length_b   1.000
_cell.length_c   1.000
_cell.angle_alpha   90.00
_cell.angle_beta   90.00
_cell.angle_gamma   90.00
#
_symmetry.space_group_name_H-M   'P 1'
#
loop_
_entity.id
_entity.type
_entity.pdbx_description
1 polymer ?
#
loop_
_entity_poly.entity_id
_entity_poly.type
_entity_poly.pdbx_seq_one_letter_code
_entity_poly.pdbx_strand_id
1 'polypeptide(L)'
;MSNRYPDDWHSRSRKVKKRDGYTCQNCGANGGPKSNNELHCHHIVPISDGGSHKKSNLKTLCKDCHDAIHHNDKVAPTGKMQTDNNPDLPLPSSVDLESVGKTSLKYYYLLLIKYPILLVIAITKWTWVGTKMVWRLIRRIL
;
A
#
# COMPACT_ATOMS: atom_id res chain seq x y z
N MET A 1 -27.27 -11.39 16.84
CA MET A 1 -26.27 -11.08 15.80
C MET A 1 -25.77 -9.66 16.04
N SER A 2 -24.51 -9.47 16.43
CA SER A 2 -23.95 -8.13 16.61
C SER A 2 -23.92 -7.41 15.26
N ASN A 3 -24.49 -6.21 15.19
CA ASN A 3 -24.32 -5.35 14.03
C ASN A 3 -22.82 -5.08 13.83
N ARG A 4 -22.20 -5.59 12.75
CA ARG A 4 -20.75 -5.42 12.48
C ARG A 4 -20.37 -3.97 12.19
N TYR A 5 -21.35 -3.08 12.03
CA TYR A 5 -21.16 -1.68 11.68
C TYR A 5 -21.79 -0.77 12.72
N PRO A 6 -21.17 0.39 13.00
CA PRO A 6 -21.76 1.38 13.90
C PRO A 6 -22.97 2.06 13.23
N ASP A 7 -23.91 2.56 14.04
CA ASP A 7 -25.15 3.18 13.56
C ASP A 7 -24.90 4.39 12.63
N ASP A 8 -23.77 5.09 12.82
CA ASP A 8 -23.38 6.24 12.00
C ASP A 8 -22.64 5.86 10.69
N TRP A 9 -22.61 4.58 10.29
CA TRP A 9 -21.90 4.10 9.10
C TRP A 9 -22.22 4.91 7.83
N HIS A 10 -23.48 5.22 7.58
CA HIS A 10 -23.91 6.02 6.42
C HIS A 10 -23.28 7.42 6.40
N SER A 11 -23.21 8.07 7.56
CA SER A 11 -22.57 9.39 7.73
C SER A 11 -21.08 9.32 7.44
N ARG A 12 -20.42 8.26 7.92
CA ARG A 12 -18.98 8.03 7.75
C ARG A 12 -18.63 7.74 6.29
N SER A 13 -19.37 6.83 5.67
CA SER A 13 -19.25 6.48 4.25
C SER A 13 -19.39 7.72 3.37
N ARG A 14 -20.41 8.56 3.62
CA ARG A 14 -20.57 9.85 2.90
C ARG A 14 -19.39 10.79 3.12
N LYS A 15 -18.88 10.92 4.35
CA LYS A 15 -17.71 11.76 4.66
C LYS A 15 -16.43 11.27 3.96
N VAL A 16 -16.24 9.96 3.84
CA VAL A 16 -15.10 9.34 3.13
C VAL A 16 -15.23 9.59 1.63
N LYS A 17 -16.40 9.33 1.02
CA LYS A 17 -16.64 9.62 -0.40
C LYS A 17 -16.44 11.11 -0.72
N LYS A 18 -16.89 12.01 0.15
CA LYS A 18 -16.68 13.46 0.01
C LYS A 18 -15.19 13.84 0.11
N ARG A 19 -14.45 13.27 1.07
CA ARG A 19 -12.99 13.48 1.21
C ARG A 19 -12.25 13.06 -0.07
N ASP A 20 -12.66 11.94 -0.64
CA ASP A 20 -12.05 11.32 -1.81
C ASP A 20 -12.56 11.94 -3.13
N GLY A 21 -13.26 13.08 -3.08
CA GLY A 21 -13.76 13.78 -4.27
C GLY A 21 -14.84 13.04 -5.06
N TYR A 22 -15.49 12.03 -4.45
CA TYR A 22 -16.31 11.05 -5.16
C TYR A 22 -15.56 10.38 -6.32
N THR A 23 -14.30 10.02 -6.07
CA THR A 23 -13.42 9.35 -7.03
C THR A 23 -12.85 8.08 -6.42
N CYS A 24 -12.82 7.00 -7.20
CA CYS A 24 -12.19 5.74 -6.84
C CYS A 24 -10.69 5.95 -6.57
N GLN A 25 -10.24 5.58 -5.37
CA GLN A 25 -8.85 5.72 -4.93
C GLN A 25 -7.91 4.65 -5.50
N ASN A 26 -8.39 3.79 -6.39
CA ASN A 26 -7.57 2.83 -7.12
C ASN A 26 -7.42 3.22 -8.60
N CYS A 27 -8.55 3.33 -9.32
CA CYS A 27 -8.54 3.54 -10.76
C CYS A 27 -8.90 4.97 -11.22
N GLY A 28 -9.22 5.89 -10.29
CA GLY A 28 -9.61 7.25 -10.65
C GLY A 28 -11.01 7.38 -11.27
N ALA A 29 -11.82 6.31 -11.30
CA ALA A 29 -13.20 6.39 -11.76
C ALA A 29 -14.03 7.36 -10.89
N ASN A 30 -14.60 8.40 -11.51
CA ASN A 30 -15.49 9.33 -10.85
C ASN A 30 -16.87 8.70 -10.65
N GLY A 31 -17.55 9.00 -9.54
CA GLY A 31 -18.96 8.69 -9.32
C GLY A 31 -19.88 9.91 -9.56
N GLY A 32 -21.13 9.81 -9.11
CA GLY A 32 -22.12 10.88 -9.17
C GLY A 32 -23.10 10.77 -10.34
N PRO A 33 -24.03 11.73 -10.51
CA PRO A 33 -25.18 11.60 -11.43
C PRO A 33 -24.82 11.46 -12.91
N LYS A 34 -23.63 11.92 -13.30
CA LYS A 34 -23.13 11.85 -14.68
C LYS A 34 -22.26 10.62 -14.95
N SER A 35 -22.09 9.75 -13.96
CA SER A 35 -21.23 8.60 -14.01
C SER A 35 -22.03 7.33 -13.71
N ASN A 36 -21.71 6.25 -14.43
CA ASN A 36 -22.27 4.93 -14.18
C ASN A 36 -21.49 4.15 -13.10
N ASN A 37 -20.48 4.75 -12.48
CA ASN A 37 -19.66 4.09 -11.47
C ASN A 37 -20.31 4.21 -10.09
N GLU A 38 -20.76 3.08 -9.55
CA GLU A 38 -21.14 2.98 -8.15
C GLU A 38 -19.89 3.03 -7.25
N LEU A 39 -19.93 3.87 -6.22
CA LEU A 39 -18.84 4.03 -5.26
C LEU A 39 -19.19 3.41 -3.91
N HIS A 40 -18.28 2.62 -3.37
CA HIS A 40 -18.36 1.97 -2.07
C HIS A 40 -17.27 2.51 -1.12
N CYS A 41 -17.56 2.47 0.18
CA CYS A 41 -16.59 2.76 1.23
C CYS A 41 -16.00 1.44 1.71
N HIS A 42 -14.72 1.24 1.48
CA HIS A 42 -14.00 0.00 1.75
C HIS A 42 -13.03 0.17 2.92
N HIS A 43 -12.90 -0.85 3.77
CA HIS A 43 -11.89 -0.88 4.83
C HIS A 43 -10.53 -1.27 4.28
N ILE A 44 -9.48 -0.51 4.60
CA ILE A 44 -8.11 -0.81 4.15
C ILE A 44 -7.58 -2.07 4.85
N VAL A 45 -7.72 -2.12 6.17
CA VAL A 45 -7.55 -3.34 6.98
C VAL A 45 -8.95 -3.91 7.26
N PRO A 46 -9.24 -5.16 6.90
CA PRO A 46 -10.54 -5.80 7.16
C PRO A 46 -10.92 -5.80 8.65
N ILE A 47 -12.22 -5.77 8.94
CA ILE A 47 -12.72 -5.85 10.33
C ILE A 47 -12.32 -7.18 10.98
N SER A 48 -12.30 -8.27 10.21
CA SER A 48 -11.86 -9.60 10.67
C SER A 48 -10.42 -9.60 11.20
N ASP A 49 -9.60 -8.68 10.68
CA ASP A 49 -8.16 -8.60 10.95
C ASP A 49 -7.85 -7.45 11.94
N GLY A 50 -8.85 -7.01 12.70
CA GLY A 50 -8.72 -5.92 13.68
C GLY A 50 -8.82 -4.51 13.08
N GLY A 51 -9.27 -4.39 11.83
CA GLY A 51 -9.47 -3.11 11.17
C GLY A 51 -10.51 -2.23 11.87
N SER A 52 -10.11 -1.00 12.19
CA SER A 52 -11.03 -0.03 12.80
C SER A 52 -12.00 0.54 11.76
N HIS A 53 -13.16 1.01 12.20
CA HIS A 53 -14.02 1.77 11.30
C HIS A 53 -13.48 3.18 11.01
N LYS A 54 -12.45 3.70 11.70
CA LYS A 54 -12.01 5.11 11.58
C LYS A 54 -11.80 5.52 10.13
N LYS A 55 -12.08 6.79 9.78
CA LYS A 55 -11.95 7.29 8.39
C LYS A 55 -10.55 7.05 7.78
N SER A 56 -9.51 6.99 8.61
CA SER A 56 -8.14 6.66 8.19
C SER A 56 -8.00 5.23 7.67
N ASN A 57 -8.84 4.30 8.12
CA ASN A 57 -8.90 2.92 7.65
C ASN A 57 -9.97 2.74 6.55
N LEU A 58 -10.50 3.82 5.98
CA LEU A 58 -11.54 3.76 4.95
C LEU A 58 -11.09 4.46 3.68
N LYS A 59 -11.40 3.87 2.52
CA LYS A 59 -11.14 4.41 1.18
C LYS A 59 -12.35 4.25 0.27
N THR A 60 -12.52 5.17 -0.66
CA THR A 60 -13.57 5.08 -1.70
C THR A 60 -13.09 4.23 -2.87
N LEU A 61 -13.88 3.24 -3.28
CA LEU A 61 -13.61 2.39 -4.44
C LEU A 61 -14.83 2.34 -5.36
N CYS A 62 -14.63 2.21 -6.67
CA CYS A 62 -15.71 1.81 -7.57
C CYS A 62 -16.04 0.33 -7.36
N LYS A 63 -17.23 -0.08 -7.82
CA LYS A 63 -17.68 -1.47 -7.74
C LYS A 63 -16.65 -2.47 -8.26
N ASP A 64 -16.06 -2.25 -9.44
CA ASP A 64 -15.10 -3.20 -10.02
C ASP A 64 -13.82 -3.35 -9.17
N CYS A 65 -13.28 -2.22 -8.68
CA CYS A 65 -12.13 -2.26 -7.78
C CYS A 65 -12.47 -2.87 -6.42
N HIS A 66 -13.69 -2.66 -5.93
CA HIS A 66 -14.15 -3.24 -4.67
C HIS A 66 -14.30 -4.76 -4.81
N ASP A 67 -14.93 -5.21 -5.88
CA ASP A 67 -15.16 -6.62 -6.17
C ASP A 67 -13.83 -7.36 -6.36
N ALA A 68 -12.87 -6.78 -7.08
CA ALA A 68 -11.55 -7.39 -7.27
C ALA A 68 -10.76 -7.65 -5.96
N ILE A 69 -11.09 -6.95 -4.86
CA ILE A 69 -10.47 -7.23 -3.55
C ILE A 69 -11.11 -8.46 -2.89
N HIS A 70 -12.40 -8.71 -3.12
CA HIS A 70 -13.14 -9.81 -2.50
C HIS A 70 -13.23 -11.06 -3.38
N HIS A 71 -12.78 -10.99 -4.62
CA HIS A 71 -12.93 -12.02 -5.63
C HIS A 71 -11.58 -12.26 -6.33
N ASN A 72 -10.96 -13.42 -6.06
CA ASN A 72 -9.65 -13.78 -6.59
C ASN A 72 -9.63 -13.95 -8.13
N ASP A 73 -10.79 -14.11 -8.76
CA ASP A 73 -10.97 -14.24 -10.21
C ASP A 73 -11.10 -12.88 -10.93
N LYS A 74 -11.19 -11.78 -10.19
CA LYS A 74 -11.38 -10.43 -10.76
C LYS A 74 -10.10 -9.60 -10.64
N VAL A 75 -9.76 -8.91 -11.72
CA VAL A 75 -8.64 -7.96 -11.75
C VAL A 75 -9.18 -6.55 -11.57
N ALA A 76 -8.62 -5.79 -10.62
CA ALA A 76 -9.00 -4.40 -10.44
C ALA A 76 -8.53 -3.59 -11.65
N PRO A 77 -9.38 -2.71 -12.23
CA PRO A 77 -8.93 -1.82 -13.29
C PRO A 77 -7.80 -0.94 -12.75
N THR A 78 -6.70 -0.84 -13.47
CA THR A 78 -5.68 0.17 -13.21
C THR A 78 -6.21 1.53 -13.65
N GLY A 79 -5.76 2.62 -13.01
CA GLY A 79 -6.10 3.95 -13.47
C GLY A 79 -5.87 4.07 -14.96
N LYS A 80 -6.80 4.70 -15.69
CA LYS A 80 -6.65 4.90 -17.14
C LYS A 80 -5.28 5.55 -17.37
N MET A 81 -4.30 4.77 -17.83
CA MET A 81 -3.40 5.32 -18.83
C MET A 81 -4.34 5.77 -19.92
N GLN A 82 -4.34 7.07 -20.20
CA GLN A 82 -4.97 7.56 -21.41
C GLN A 82 -4.32 6.74 -22.54
N THR A 83 -5.06 5.79 -23.11
CA THR A 83 -4.85 5.44 -24.50
C THR A 83 -5.62 6.49 -25.26
N ASP A 84 -5.04 7.67 -25.28
CA ASP A 84 -5.30 8.59 -26.36
C ASP A 84 -4.94 7.84 -27.65
N ASN A 85 -5.96 7.37 -28.35
CA ASN A 85 -5.82 7.07 -29.79
C ASN A 85 -5.65 8.38 -30.59
N ASN A 86 -4.98 9.38 -30.02
CA ASN A 86 -4.53 10.60 -30.68
C ASN A 86 -3.06 10.39 -31.03
N PRO A 87 -2.70 10.20 -32.31
CA PRO A 87 -1.31 9.96 -32.71
C PRO A 87 -0.36 11.12 -32.38
N ASP A 88 -0.87 12.29 -31.97
CA ASP A 88 -0.09 13.50 -31.73
C ASP A 88 0.01 13.93 -30.25
N LEU A 89 -0.46 13.13 -29.27
CA LEU A 89 -0.16 13.46 -27.87
C LEU A 89 1.25 12.94 -27.52
N PRO A 90 2.15 13.79 -26.98
CA PRO A 90 3.38 13.29 -26.43
C PRO A 90 3.01 12.38 -25.26
N LEU A 91 3.34 11.09 -25.39
CA LEU A 91 3.35 10.11 -24.30
C LEU A 91 3.78 10.83 -23.02
N PRO A 92 3.13 10.60 -21.86
CA PRO A 92 3.68 11.07 -20.60
C PRO A 92 5.09 10.49 -20.54
N SER A 93 6.08 11.37 -20.70
CA SER A 93 7.49 11.03 -20.61
C SER A 93 7.61 10.22 -19.33
N SER A 94 7.91 8.93 -19.51
CA SER A 94 8.08 7.90 -18.50
C SER A 94 7.96 8.42 -17.07
N VAL A 95 7.05 7.87 -16.27
CA VAL A 95 7.21 7.91 -14.80
C VAL A 95 8.68 7.66 -14.54
N ASP A 96 9.41 8.69 -14.09
CA ASP A 96 10.86 8.62 -14.00
C ASP A 96 11.17 7.59 -12.93
N LEU A 97 11.45 6.35 -13.35
CA LEU A 97 11.91 5.28 -12.45
C LEU A 97 13.17 5.74 -11.71
N GLU A 98 13.93 6.67 -12.29
CA GLU A 98 15.01 7.37 -11.61
C GLU A 98 14.55 8.12 -10.36
N SER A 99 13.37 8.75 -10.36
CA SER A 99 12.86 9.48 -9.18
C SER A 99 12.52 8.52 -8.03
N VAL A 100 11.91 7.38 -8.34
CA VAL A 100 11.55 6.36 -7.34
C VAL A 100 12.81 5.69 -6.78
N GLY A 101 13.82 5.43 -7.63
CA GLY A 101 15.11 4.87 -7.21
C GLY A 101 15.97 5.83 -6.38
N LYS A 102 16.03 7.12 -6.76
CA LYS A 102 16.81 8.15 -6.04
C LYS A 102 16.24 8.44 -4.65
N THR A 103 14.92 8.35 -4.47
CA THR A 103 14.29 8.54 -3.15
C THR A 103 14.62 7.39 -2.19
N SER A 104 14.64 6.16 -2.70
CA SER A 104 15.00 4.96 -1.93
C SER A 104 16.48 4.95 -1.52
N LEU A 105 17.40 5.27 -2.44
CA LEU A 105 18.83 5.36 -2.10
C LEU A 105 19.13 6.48 -1.10
N LYS A 106 18.49 7.65 -1.24
CA LYS A 106 18.64 8.75 -0.28
C LYS A 106 18.13 8.35 1.11
N TYR A 107 16.99 7.67 1.19
CA TYR A 107 16.45 7.18 2.46
C TYR A 107 17.38 6.15 3.11
N TYR A 108 17.88 5.17 2.34
CA TYR A 108 18.83 4.16 2.82
C TYR A 108 20.14 4.79 3.29
N TYR A 109 20.70 5.73 2.53
CA TYR A 109 21.92 6.46 2.88
C TYR A 109 21.76 7.29 4.16
N LEU A 110 20.62 7.98 4.33
CA LEU A 110 20.30 8.71 5.56
C LEU A 110 20.15 7.77 6.77
N LEU A 111 19.60 6.56 6.57
CA LEU A 111 19.47 5.55 7.61
C LEU A 111 20.85 5.02 8.05
N LEU A 112 21.77 4.81 7.11
CA LEU A 112 23.15 4.41 7.41
C LEU A 112 23.94 5.49 8.18
N ILE A 113 23.77 6.77 7.82
CA ILE A 113 24.41 7.90 8.53
C ILE A 113 23.81 8.09 9.93
N LYS A 114 22.51 7.90 10.10
CA LYS A 114 21.81 8.11 11.38
C LYS A 114 22.03 6.96 12.37
N TYR A 115 22.30 5.75 11.89
CA TYR A 115 22.42 4.55 12.73
C TYR A 115 23.73 3.76 12.52
N PRO A 116 24.92 4.39 12.50
CA PRO A 116 26.18 3.69 12.22
C PRO A 116 26.54 2.67 13.32
N ILE A 117 26.16 2.98 14.56
CA ILE A 117 26.39 2.11 15.72
C ILE A 117 25.59 0.80 15.61
N LEU A 118 24.36 0.84 15.07
CA LEU A 118 23.54 -0.36 14.88
C LEU A 118 24.15 -1.30 13.83
N LEU A 119 24.75 -0.76 12.76
CA LEU A 119 25.45 -1.54 11.76
C LEU A 119 26.71 -2.21 12.33
N VAL A 120 27.50 -1.50 13.13
CA VAL A 120 28.68 -2.05 13.82
C VAL A 120 28.29 -3.15 14.83
N ILE A 121 27.20 -2.96 15.58
CA ILE A 121 26.68 -3.99 16.49
C ILE A 121 26.22 -5.24 15.74
N ALA A 122 25.58 -5.08 14.57
CA ALA A 122 25.17 -6.21 13.74
C ALA A 122 26.38 -7.03 13.23
N ILE A 123 27.43 -6.36 12.74
CA ILE A 123 28.65 -6.99 12.21
C ILE A 123 29.43 -7.68 13.34
N THR A 124 29.60 -7.02 14.49
CA THR A 124 30.32 -7.60 15.64
C THR A 124 29.57 -8.79 16.27
N LYS A 125 28.24 -8.79 16.29
CA LYS A 125 27.47 -9.98 16.71
C LYS A 125 27.63 -11.14 15.73
N TRP A 126 27.68 -10.87 14.42
CA TRP A 126 27.86 -11.91 13.40
C TRP A 126 29.22 -12.60 13.50
N THR A 127 30.30 -11.84 13.70
CA THR A 127 31.65 -12.40 13.90
C THR A 127 31.77 -13.19 15.22
N TRP A 128 31.08 -12.75 16.28
CA TRP A 128 31.06 -13.47 17.56
C TRP A 128 30.27 -14.79 17.50
N VAL A 129 29.16 -14.84 16.76
CA VAL A 129 28.41 -16.10 16.54
C VAL A 129 29.23 -17.07 15.69
N GLY A 130 29.87 -16.59 14.62
CA GLY A 130 30.72 -17.43 13.77
C GLY A 130 31.91 -18.03 14.51
N THR A 131 32.62 -17.21 15.30
CA THR A 131 33.76 -17.69 16.11
C THR A 131 33.33 -18.69 17.20
N LYS A 132 32.17 -18.49 17.84
CA LYS A 132 31.60 -19.49 18.76
C LYS A 132 31.22 -20.81 18.09
N MET A 133 30.74 -20.77 16.86
CA MET A 133 30.35 -21.97 16.11
C MET A 133 31.59 -22.78 15.72
N VAL A 134 32.66 -22.12 15.25
CA VAL A 134 33.95 -22.76 14.95
C VAL A 134 34.58 -23.35 16.21
N TRP A 135 34.57 -22.64 17.34
CA TRP A 135 35.13 -23.15 18.60
C TRP A 135 34.35 -24.36 19.15
N ARG A 136 33.02 -24.40 18.95
CA ARG A 136 32.18 -25.56 19.28
C ARG A 136 32.47 -26.80 18.43
N LEU A 137 32.86 -26.62 17.17
CA LEU A 137 33.28 -27.72 16.30
C LEU A 137 34.67 -28.24 16.67
N ILE A 138 35.63 -27.37 16.94
CA ILE A 138 37.00 -27.76 17.32
C ILE A 138 37.00 -28.59 18.63
N ARG A 139 36.20 -28.21 19.62
CA ARG A 139 36.07 -28.93 20.91
C ARG A 139 35.37 -30.30 20.82
N ARG A 140 34.88 -30.70 19.64
CA ARG A 140 34.30 -32.04 19.39
C ARG A 140 35.28 -33.00 18.71
N ILE A 141 36.40 -32.47 18.21
CA ILE A 141 37.43 -33.21 17.47
C ILE A 141 38.67 -33.45 18.35
N LEU A 142 38.85 -32.65 19.40
CA LEU A 142 39.76 -32.88 20.53
C LEU A 142 39.00 -33.51 21.70
#